data_AF-A0A936ZD65-F1
#
_entry.id   AF-A0A936ZD65-F1
#
_cell.length_a   1.000
_cell.length_b   1.000
_cell.length_c   1.000
_cell.angle_alpha   90.00
_cell.angle_beta   90.00
_cell.angle_gamma   90.00
#
_symmetry.space_group_name_H-M   'P 1'
#
loop_
_entity.id
_entity.type
_entity.pdbx_description
1 polymer ?
#
loop_
_entity_poly.entity_id
_entity_poly.type
_entity_poly.pdbx_seq_one_letter_code
_entity_poly.pdbx_strand_id
1 'polypeptide(L)' 'MGRSQVDSCVVGAGSAGLSVAAAALVGRKVVLIERGAMGGECLNTGCVPSKAFLAAAKAVHGAREA' A
#
# COMPACT_ATOMS: atom_id res chain seq x y z
N MET A 1 13.06 -21.63 19.06
CA MET A 1 12.90 -20.70 17.91
C MET A 1 14.19 -20.63 17.11
N GLY A 2 14.17 -21.01 15.84
CA GLY A 2 15.33 -20.87 14.94
C GLY A 2 15.44 -19.44 14.39
N ARG A 3 16.65 -19.01 14.05
CA ARG A 3 16.88 -17.73 13.35
C ARG A 3 16.52 -17.92 11.87
N SER A 4 15.55 -17.15 11.38
CA SER A 4 15.23 -17.09 9.94
C SER A 4 16.32 -16.30 9.22
N GLN A 5 17.07 -16.92 8.31
CA GLN A 5 17.94 -16.19 7.39
C GLN A 5 17.14 -15.72 6.18
N VAL A 6 17.16 -14.41 5.94
CA VAL A 6 16.47 -13.71 4.84
C VAL A 6 17.44 -12.74 4.17
N ASP A 7 17.21 -12.45 2.89
CA ASP A 7 17.96 -11.45 2.13
C ASP A 7 17.55 -10.02 2.51
N SER A 8 16.28 -9.82 2.89
CA SER A 8 15.80 -8.51 3.37
C SER A 8 14.66 -8.63 4.38
N CYS A 9 14.59 -7.63 5.26
CA CYS A 9 13.53 -7.43 6.25
C CYS A 9 12.89 -6.06 6.01
N VAL A 10 11.59 -6.05 5.69
CA VAL A 10 10.81 -4.85 5.40
C VAL A 10 9.83 -4.61 6.55
N VAL A 11 9.89 -3.43 7.15
CA VAL A 11 8.96 -3.01 8.20
C VAL A 11 8.00 -1.96 7.61
N GLY A 12 6.72 -2.32 7.54
CA GLY A 12 5.66 -1.56 6.91
C GLY A 12 5.29 -2.08 5.52
N ALA A 13 4.02 -2.40 5.29
CA ALA A 13 3.43 -2.81 4.00
C ALA A 13 2.77 -1.64 3.26
N GLY A 14 3.31 -0.43 3.40
CA GLY A 14 2.97 0.69 2.54
C GLY A 14 3.49 0.51 1.11
N SER A 15 3.16 1.44 0.22
CA SER A 15 3.59 1.43 -1.19
C SER A 15 5.09 1.22 -1.37
N ALA A 16 5.91 1.91 -0.57
CA ALA A 16 7.37 1.73 -0.60
C ALA A 16 7.81 0.35 -0.10
N GLY A 17 7.26 -0.11 1.03
CA GLY A 17 7.60 -1.41 1.60
C GLY A 17 7.22 -2.58 0.70
N LEU A 18 6.03 -2.51 0.10
CA LEU A 18 5.58 -3.49 -0.89
C LEU A 18 6.46 -3.48 -2.16
N SER A 19 6.91 -2.30 -2.60
CA SER A 19 7.84 -2.18 -3.74
C SER A 19 9.18 -2.88 -3.46
N VAL A 20 9.71 -2.74 -2.24
CA VAL A 20 10.93 -3.43 -1.83
C VAL A 20 10.68 -4.93 -1.63
N ALA A 21 9.54 -5.29 -1.06
CA ALA A 21 9.17 -6.69 -0.84
C ALA A 21 8.93 -7.46 -2.14
N ALA A 22 8.67 -6.77 -3.25
CA ALA A 22 8.61 -7.36 -4.59
C ALA A 22 9.93 -8.05 -5.01
N ALA A 23 11.05 -7.82 -4.32
CA ALA A 23 12.26 -8.64 -4.47
C ALA A 23 12.00 -10.15 -4.27
N ALA A 24 10.94 -10.52 -3.53
CA ALA A 24 10.49 -11.90 -3.41
C ALA A 24 10.07 -12.51 -4.75
N LEU A 25 9.55 -11.71 -5.69
CA LEU A 25 9.15 -12.15 -7.02
C LEU A 25 10.33 -12.58 -7.89
N VAL A 26 11.54 -12.11 -7.58
CA VAL A 26 12.80 -12.51 -8.24
C VAL A 26 13.60 -13.51 -7.39
N GLY A 27 12.93 -14.22 -6.47
CA GLY A 27 13.50 -15.34 -5.72
C GLY A 27 14.30 -14.96 -4.46
N ARG A 28 14.25 -13.71 -4.01
CA ARG A 28 14.87 -13.31 -2.73
C ARG A 28 14.00 -13.74 -1.55
N LYS A 29 14.64 -14.21 -0.47
CA LYS A 29 13.96 -14.47 0.81
C LYS A 29 13.69 -13.14 1.49
N VAL A 30 12.44 -12.72 1.51
CA VAL A 30 12.02 -11.47 2.15
C VAL A 30 11.10 -11.78 3.31
N VAL A 31 11.32 -11.12 4.46
CA VAL A 31 10.32 -11.01 5.51
C VAL A 31 9.72 -9.60 5.46
N LEU A 32 8.39 -9.52 5.44
CA LEU A 32 7.66 -8.26 5.53
C LEU A 32 6.79 -8.29 6.79
N ILE A 33 6.83 -7.22 7.56
CA ILE A 33 6.10 -7.08 8.82
C ILE A 33 5.24 -5.82 8.73
N GLU A 34 3.93 -5.99 8.88
CA GLU A 34 2.97 -4.89 8.99
C GLU A 34 2.09 -5.12 10.22
N ARG A 35 1.82 -4.03 10.95
CA ARG A 35 0.95 -4.05 12.13
C ARG A 35 -0.52 -3.89 11.74
N GLY A 36 -0.80 -3.04 10.76
CA GLY A 36 -2.14 -2.67 10.31
C GLY A 36 -2.57 -3.35 9.01
N ALA A 37 -3.40 -2.66 8.24
CA ALA A 37 -3.84 -3.12 6.93
C ALA A 37 -2.72 -2.99 5.88
N MET A 38 -2.68 -3.96 4.96
CA MET A 38 -1.79 -3.93 3.80
C MET A 38 -2.04 -2.69 2.93
N GLY A 39 -1.01 -2.22 2.22
CA GLY A 39 -1.07 -1.03 1.36
C GLY A 39 -0.78 0.28 2.08
N GLY A 40 -0.72 0.27 3.42
CA GLY A 40 -0.37 1.41 4.26
C GLY A 40 -1.30 2.61 4.06
N GLU A 41 -0.82 3.79 4.44
CA GLU A 41 -1.62 5.02 4.44
C GLU A 41 -2.16 5.36 3.06
N CYS A 42 -1.31 5.34 2.03
CA CYS A 42 -1.70 5.76 0.67
C CYS A 42 -2.96 5.04 0.16
N LEU A 43 -3.07 3.74 0.42
CA LEU A 43 -4.22 2.93 0.02
C LEU A 43 -5.41 3.09 0.96
N ASN A 44 -5.18 3.08 2.28
CA ASN A 44 -6.26 2.91 3.25
C ASN A 44 -6.91 4.23 3.68
N THR A 45 -6.12 5.30 3.77
CA THR A 45 -6.52 6.54 4.47
C THR A 45 -5.96 7.82 3.81
N GLY A 46 -5.08 7.67 2.82
CA GLY A 46 -4.39 8.76 2.14
C GLY A 46 -4.92 9.00 0.73
N CYS A 47 -4.02 8.89 -0.25
CA CYS A 47 -4.26 9.33 -1.62
C CYS A 47 -5.44 8.61 -2.29
N VAL A 48 -5.57 7.30 -2.13
CA VAL A 48 -6.59 6.51 -2.83
C VAL A 48 -8.00 6.90 -2.38
N PRO A 49 -8.35 6.89 -1.07
CA PRO A 49 -9.67 7.36 -0.63
C PRO A 49 -9.89 8.84 -0.94
N SER A 50 -8.87 9.68 -0.78
CA SER A 50 -8.97 11.12 -1.05
C SER A 50 -9.33 11.40 -2.51
N LYS A 51 -8.71 10.69 -3.46
CA LYS A 51 -9.02 10.86 -4.88
C LYS A 51 -10.36 10.22 -5.26
N ALA A 52 -10.77 9.14 -4.61
CA ALA A 52 -12.10 8.57 -4.81
C ALA A 52 -13.21 9.56 -4.41
N PHE A 53 -13.07 10.23 -3.26
CA PHE A 53 -14.03 11.27 -2.85
C PHE A 53 -14.03 12.47 -3.78
N LEU A 54 -12.86 12.95 -4.22
CA LEU A 54 -12.80 14.04 -5.19
C LEU A 54 -13.46 13.67 -6.52
N ALA A 55 -13.32 12.43 -6.98
CA ALA A 55 -13.99 11.96 -8.19
C ALA A 55 -15.52 11.94 -8.02
N ALA A 56 -16.02 11.42 -6.90
CA ALA A 56 -17.45 11.43 -6.59
C ALA A 56 -18.02 12.85 -6.51
N ALA A 57 -17.30 13.77 -5.83
CA ALA A 57 -17.70 15.17 -5.73
C ALA A 57 -17.78 15.86 -7.09
N LYS A 58 -16.79 15.61 -7.98
CA LYS A 58 -16.80 16.12 -9.35
C LYS A 58 -17.98 15.61 -10.16
N ALA A 59 -18.33 14.33 -10.03
CA ALA A 59 -19.48 13.75 -10.73
C ALA A 59 -20.80 14.41 -10.31
N VAL A 60 -21.01 14.60 -9.00
CA VAL A 60 -22.21 15.29 -8.48
C VAL A 60 -22.24 16.75 -8.88
N HIS A 61 -21.10 17.44 -8.83
CA HIS A 61 -21.01 18.84 -9.24
C HIS A 61 -21.35 19.02 -10.72
N GLY A 62 -20.75 18.21 -11.61
CA GLY A 62 -21.06 18.25 -13.04
C GLY A 62 -22.53 17.94 -13.36
N ALA A 63 -23.14 17.00 -12.63
CA ALA A 63 -24.57 16.70 -12.77
C ALA A 63 -25.50 17.83 -12.30
N ARG A 64 -25.04 18.71 -11.42
CA ARG A 64 -25.81 19.89 -10.95
C ARG A 64 -25.68 21.10 -11.87
N GLU A 65 -24.59 21.17 -12.64
CA GLU A 65 -24.32 22.27 -13.57
C GLU A 65 -24.79 22.00 -15.01
N ALA A 66 -25.28 20.79 -15.29
CA ALA A 66 -25.87 20.39 -16.57
C ALA A 66 -27.39 20.69 -16.62
#